data_AF-A0A838LUH8-F1
#
_entry.id   AF-A0A838LUH8-F1
#
_cell.length_a   1.000
_cell.length_b   1.000
_cell.length_c   1.000
_cell.angle_alpha   90.00
_cell.angle_beta   90.00
_cell.angle_gamma   90.00
#
_symmetry.space_group_name_H-M   'P 1'
#
loop_
_entity.id
_entity.type
_entity.pdbx_description
1 polymer ?
#
loop_
_entity_poly.entity_id
_entity_poly.type
_entity_poly.pdbx_seq_one_letter_code
_entity_poly.pdbx_strand_id
1 'polypeptide(L)'
;MSDSTDQPNPVRGDPTWVAPALTREEKTRNVGKTPVFFGPPLAILTDGQKNTMEISGKLNRTAERYLEIQRYHGLELNEPERQCIAHICNIGFMSPLEIRELPFEVRMTSFQYDGLDKEVLAQKLDAASFADLVVVVESLGF
;
A
#
# COMPACT_ATOMS: atom_id res chain seq x y z
N MET A 1 2.81 33.57 35.65
CA MET A 1 1.57 32.80 35.78
C MET A 1 1.65 31.71 34.72
N SER A 2 2.17 30.53 35.08
CA SER A 2 2.34 29.41 34.15
C SER A 2 1.51 28.25 34.69
N ASP A 3 0.31 28.07 34.14
CA ASP A 3 -0.55 26.92 34.42
C ASP A 3 -0.01 25.71 33.66
N SER A 4 0.56 24.76 34.39
CA SER A 4 0.81 23.41 33.90
C SER A 4 -0.29 22.51 34.45
N THR A 5 -1.29 22.20 33.63
CA THR A 5 -2.34 21.23 33.96
C THR A 5 -1.83 19.80 33.76
N ASP A 6 -1.05 19.29 34.71
CA ASP A 6 -0.84 17.85 34.86
C ASP A 6 -2.01 17.27 35.66
N GLN A 7 -3.00 16.69 34.98
CA GLN A 7 -3.98 15.85 35.66
C GLN A 7 -3.27 14.56 36.12
N PRO A 8 -3.35 14.19 37.41
CA PRO A 8 -2.72 12.97 37.89
C PRO A 8 -3.37 11.74 37.23
N ASN A 9 -2.53 10.84 36.72
CA ASN A 9 -3.00 9.57 36.17
C ASN A 9 -3.79 8.77 37.24
N PRO A 10 -4.84 8.04 36.84
CA PRO A 10 -5.59 7.19 37.76
C PRO A 10 -4.66 6.25 38.53
N VAL A 11 -4.99 5.95 39.78
CA VAL A 11 -4.21 5.07 40.67
C VAL A 11 -5.00 3.81 41.01
N ARG A 12 -4.29 2.73 41.39
CA ARG A 12 -4.90 1.43 41.72
C ARG A 12 -6.01 1.60 42.77
N GLY A 13 -7.25 1.32 42.36
CA GLY A 13 -8.46 1.50 43.17
C GLY A 13 -9.46 2.51 42.57
N ASP A 14 -9.06 3.32 41.60
CA ASP A 14 -9.95 4.16 40.81
C ASP A 14 -10.70 3.31 39.75
N PRO A 15 -12.02 3.48 39.56
CA PRO A 15 -12.79 2.75 38.54
C PRO A 15 -12.31 3.00 37.09
N THR A 16 -11.54 4.05 36.84
CA THR A 16 -10.90 4.37 35.55
C THR A 16 -9.45 3.87 35.46
N TRP A 17 -8.92 3.23 36.51
CA TRP A 17 -7.57 2.70 36.52
C TRP A 17 -7.44 1.40 35.73
N VAL A 18 -6.58 1.42 34.71
CA VAL A 18 -6.22 0.25 33.91
C VAL A 18 -4.84 -0.22 34.32
N ALA A 19 -4.71 -1.50 34.69
CA ALA A 19 -3.41 -2.08 35.01
C ALA A 19 -2.47 -2.02 33.80
N PRO A 20 -1.21 -1.55 33.96
CA PRO A 20 -0.25 -1.56 32.86
C PRO A 20 -0.01 -3.01 32.42
N ALA A 21 -0.05 -3.26 31.11
CA ALA A 21 0.23 -4.58 30.54
C ALA A 21 1.67 -4.99 30.90
N LEU A 22 1.82 -6.08 31.64
CA LEU A 22 3.10 -6.55 32.20
C LEU A 22 3.85 -7.46 31.21
N THR A 23 3.17 -7.92 30.15
CA THR A 23 3.73 -8.78 29.10
C THR A 23 3.50 -8.21 27.70
N ARG A 24 4.29 -8.66 26.71
CA ARG A 24 4.19 -8.23 25.31
C ARG A 24 2.84 -8.65 24.70
N GLU A 25 2.37 -9.84 25.07
CA GLU A 25 1.09 -10.40 24.65
C GLU A 25 -0.11 -9.57 25.20
N GLU A 26 -0.03 -9.09 26.44
CA GLU A 26 -1.06 -8.21 27.02
C GLU A 26 -1.10 -6.82 26.36
N LYS A 27 0.05 -6.29 25.92
CA LYS A 27 0.11 -5.07 25.09
C LYS A 27 -0.63 -5.26 23.77
N THR A 28 -0.54 -6.44 23.15
CA THR A 28 -1.26 -6.74 21.90
C THR A 28 -2.76 -6.94 22.09
N ARG A 29 -3.24 -7.22 23.32
CA ARG A 29 -4.67 -7.33 23.64
C ARG A 29 -5.37 -5.98 23.80
N ASN A 30 -4.65 -4.95 24.22
CA ASN A 30 -5.17 -3.57 24.35
C ASN A 30 -4.73 -2.67 23.18
N VAL A 31 -4.56 -3.23 21.99
CA VAL A 31 -4.41 -2.42 20.78
C VAL A 31 -5.83 -2.00 20.41
N GLY A 32 -6.25 -0.79 20.82
CA GLY A 32 -7.37 -0.14 20.15
C GLY A 32 -7.10 -0.25 18.65
N LYS A 33 -7.97 -0.97 17.92
CA LYS A 33 -7.73 -1.32 16.52
C LYS A 33 -7.31 -0.04 15.79
N THR A 34 -6.09 -0.01 15.25
CA THR A 34 -5.64 1.15 14.48
C THR A 34 -6.72 1.44 13.44
N PRO A 35 -7.36 2.61 13.48
CA PRO A 35 -8.40 2.94 12.52
C PRO A 35 -7.76 2.93 11.14
N VAL A 36 -8.19 1.99 10.29
CA VAL A 36 -7.77 1.95 8.89
C VAL A 36 -8.50 3.07 8.18
N PHE A 37 -7.74 4.07 7.71
CA PHE A 37 -8.29 5.11 6.87
C PHE A 37 -8.51 4.55 5.47
N PHE A 38 -9.75 4.61 4.98
CA PHE A 38 -10.05 4.31 3.59
C PHE A 38 -10.06 5.61 2.80
N GLY A 39 -9.12 5.77 1.88
CA GLY A 39 -9.22 6.80 0.85
C GLY A 39 -10.31 6.44 -0.18
N PRO A 40 -10.79 7.39 -0.99
CA PRO A 40 -11.57 7.07 -2.18
C PRO A 40 -10.78 6.14 -3.13
N PRO A 41 -11.40 5.12 -3.74
CA PRO A 41 -12.83 4.80 -3.75
C PRO A 41 -13.29 3.91 -2.57
N LEU A 42 -12.37 3.34 -1.79
CA LEU A 42 -12.71 2.40 -0.72
C LEU A 42 -13.59 3.04 0.36
N ALA A 43 -13.40 4.33 0.63
CA ALA A 43 -14.24 5.11 1.54
C ALA A 43 -15.74 4.95 1.22
N ILE A 44 -16.09 5.02 -0.06
CA ILE A 44 -17.47 4.91 -0.57
C ILE A 44 -17.99 3.49 -0.35
N LEU A 45 -17.16 2.48 -0.62
CA LEU A 45 -17.54 1.07 -0.47
C LEU A 45 -17.74 0.66 0.99
N THR A 46 -17.11 1.40 1.92
CA THR A 46 -17.20 1.19 3.37
C THR A 46 -18.16 2.15 4.06
N ASP A 47 -18.78 3.08 3.33
CA ASP A 47 -19.69 4.07 3.92
C ASP A 47 -20.89 3.38 4.58
N GLY A 48 -21.25 3.85 5.77
CA GLY A 48 -22.29 3.25 6.61
C GLY A 48 -21.98 1.85 7.19
N GLN A 49 -20.85 1.22 6.85
CA GLN A 49 -20.51 -0.11 7.40
C GLN A 49 -19.94 0.03 8.82
N LYS A 50 -20.70 -0.47 9.81
CA LYS A 50 -20.31 -0.47 11.23
C LYS A 50 -19.77 -1.82 11.72
N ASN A 51 -19.90 -2.88 10.91
CA ASN A 51 -19.45 -4.22 11.26
C ASN A 51 -17.95 -4.38 11.01
N THR A 52 -17.15 -4.06 12.02
CA THR A 52 -15.68 -4.12 11.93
C THR A 52 -15.13 -5.51 11.60
N MET A 53 -15.81 -6.58 11.99
CA MET A 53 -15.37 -7.97 11.70
C MET A 53 -15.55 -8.30 10.22
N GLU A 54 -16.67 -7.88 9.62
CA GLU A 54 -16.93 -8.09 8.20
C GLU A 54 -15.96 -7.30 7.33
N ILE A 55 -15.69 -6.03 7.70
CA ILE A 55 -14.69 -5.19 7.01
C ILE A 55 -13.32 -5.84 7.07
N SER A 56 -12.88 -6.29 8.26
CA SER A 56 -11.60 -6.97 8.43
C SER A 56 -11.51 -8.26 7.60
N GLY A 57 -12.58 -9.05 7.55
CA GLY A 57 -12.62 -10.25 6.71
C GLY A 57 -12.53 -9.95 5.21
N LYS A 58 -13.19 -8.89 4.75
CA LYS A 58 -13.07 -8.41 3.35
C LYS A 58 -11.64 -7.99 3.03
N LEU A 59 -11.00 -7.22 3.91
CA LEU A 59 -9.62 -6.77 3.72
C LEU A 59 -8.64 -7.93 3.67
N ASN A 60 -8.71 -8.87 4.63
CA ASN A 60 -7.80 -10.01 4.67
C ASN A 60 -7.91 -10.84 3.40
N ARG A 61 -9.13 -11.17 2.96
CA ARG A 61 -9.33 -11.95 1.73
C ARG A 61 -8.85 -11.22 0.48
N THR A 62 -9.02 -9.90 0.41
CA THR A 62 -8.48 -9.11 -0.71
C THR A 62 -6.96 -9.12 -0.68
N ALA A 63 -6.34 -8.94 0.49
CA ALA A 63 -4.89 -8.97 0.65
C ALA A 63 -4.30 -10.35 0.31
N GLU A 64 -4.91 -11.45 0.77
CA GLU A 64 -4.47 -12.82 0.44
C GLU A 64 -4.48 -13.06 -1.06
N ARG A 65 -5.56 -12.68 -1.75
CA ARG A 65 -5.67 -12.83 -3.21
C ARG A 65 -4.66 -11.96 -3.95
N TYR A 66 -4.44 -10.74 -3.45
CA TYR A 66 -3.46 -9.82 -4.00
C TYR A 66 -2.02 -10.38 -3.89
N LEU A 67 -1.65 -10.93 -2.72
CA LEU A 67 -0.37 -11.59 -2.52
C LEU A 67 -0.19 -12.81 -3.42
N GLU A 68 -1.28 -13.55 -3.69
CA GLU A 68 -1.22 -14.69 -4.62
C GLU A 68 -1.01 -14.23 -6.07
N ILE A 69 -1.64 -13.13 -6.48
CA ILE A 69 -1.39 -12.51 -7.80
C ILE A 69 0.10 -12.16 -7.95
N GLN A 70 0.71 -11.54 -6.93
CA GLN A 70 2.14 -11.18 -6.95
C GLN A 70 3.07 -12.38 -7.15
N ARG A 71 2.65 -13.61 -6.82
CA ARG A 71 3.47 -14.82 -7.00
C ARG A 71 3.50 -15.34 -8.43
N TYR A 72 2.44 -15.09 -9.20
CA TYR A 72 2.24 -15.69 -10.53
C TYR A 72 2.28 -14.68 -11.67
N HIS A 73 2.18 -13.39 -11.35
CA HIS A 73 2.17 -12.30 -12.31
C HIS A 73 3.44 -11.48 -12.24
N GLY A 74 3.67 -10.69 -13.29
CA GLY A 74 4.82 -9.80 -13.42
C GLY A 74 5.53 -9.98 -14.75
N LEU A 75 6.59 -9.22 -14.95
CA LEU A 75 7.42 -9.28 -16.15
C LEU A 75 8.88 -9.40 -15.77
N GLU A 76 9.62 -10.19 -16.54
CA GLU A 76 11.06 -10.18 -16.45
C GLU A 76 11.61 -8.89 -17.06
N LEU A 77 12.19 -8.06 -16.19
CA LEU A 77 12.79 -6.79 -16.55
C LEU A 77 14.28 -6.81 -16.26
N ASN A 78 15.07 -6.31 -17.20
CA ASN A 78 16.49 -6.06 -16.98
C ASN A 78 16.68 -4.76 -16.16
N GLU A 79 17.94 -4.47 -15.79
CA GLU A 79 18.26 -3.27 -15.01
C GLU A 79 17.85 -1.95 -15.68
N PRO A 80 18.25 -1.68 -16.95
CA PRO A 80 17.79 -0.47 -17.64
C PRO A 80 16.27 -0.28 -17.66
N GLU A 81 15.52 -1.37 -17.89
CA GLU A 81 14.06 -1.35 -17.94
C GLU A 81 13.47 -1.00 -16.56
N ARG A 82 13.97 -1.62 -15.49
CA ARG A 82 13.52 -1.34 -14.11
C ARG A 82 13.79 0.12 -13.72
N GLN A 83 14.95 0.66 -14.09
CA GLN A 83 15.29 2.06 -13.82
C GLN A 83 14.37 3.02 -14.59
N CYS A 84 14.03 2.70 -15.84
CA CYS A 84 13.09 3.48 -16.64
C CYS A 84 11.70 3.54 -15.99
N ILE A 85 11.17 2.38 -15.58
CA ILE A 85 9.84 2.33 -14.94
C ILE A 85 9.86 3.05 -13.59
N ALA A 86 10.87 2.79 -12.75
CA ALA A 86 10.98 3.48 -11.46
C ALA A 86 11.08 5.01 -11.61
N HIS A 87 11.75 5.49 -12.66
CA HIS A 87 11.78 6.91 -13.00
C HIS A 87 10.39 7.47 -13.34
N ILE A 88 9.56 6.71 -14.08
CA ILE A 88 8.19 7.08 -14.43
C ILE A 88 7.28 7.07 -13.21
N CYS A 89 7.35 6.02 -12.37
CA CYS A 89 6.55 5.90 -11.15
C CYS A 89 6.83 7.04 -10.15
N ASN A 90 8.06 7.59 -10.16
CA ASN A 90 8.50 8.71 -9.35
C ASN A 90 8.33 8.49 -7.83
N ILE A 91 7.42 9.20 -7.15
CA ILE A 91 7.16 9.06 -5.70
C ILE A 91 5.66 8.99 -5.46
N GLY A 92 5.21 7.91 -4.81
CA GLY A 92 3.85 7.76 -4.32
C GLY A 92 3.11 6.60 -4.95
N PHE A 93 1.79 6.63 -4.79
CA PHE A 93 0.86 5.61 -5.27
C PHE A 93 0.47 5.87 -6.72
N MET A 94 0.63 4.88 -7.60
CA MET A 94 0.11 4.95 -8.97
C MET A 94 -1.35 4.50 -9.04
N SER A 95 -2.20 5.33 -9.64
CA SER A 95 -3.57 4.98 -9.94
C SER A 95 -3.65 3.88 -11.03
N PRO A 96 -4.75 3.11 -11.08
CA PRO A 96 -4.94 2.10 -12.13
C PRO A 96 -4.87 2.64 -13.57
N LEU A 97 -5.17 3.92 -13.78
CA LEU A 97 -5.05 4.56 -15.08
C LEU A 97 -3.57 4.79 -15.42
N GLU A 98 -2.80 5.36 -14.51
CA GLU A 98 -1.36 5.59 -14.70
C GLU A 98 -0.62 4.27 -14.95
N ILE A 99 -0.99 3.19 -14.27
CA ILE A 99 -0.42 1.85 -14.51
C ILE A 99 -0.70 1.35 -15.94
N ARG A 100 -1.91 1.62 -16.48
CA ARG A 100 -2.27 1.23 -17.86
C ARG A 100 -1.51 2.03 -18.91
N GLU A 101 -1.16 3.27 -18.60
CA GLU A 101 -0.47 4.18 -19.51
C GLU A 101 1.06 4.03 -19.45
N LEU A 102 1.61 3.14 -18.60
CA LEU A 102 3.06 2.88 -18.53
C LEU A 102 3.73 2.65 -19.90
N PRO A 103 3.17 1.88 -20.85
CA PRO A 103 3.77 1.74 -22.18
C PRO A 103 3.92 3.07 -22.92
N PHE A 104 2.91 3.94 -22.82
CA PHE A 104 2.92 5.26 -23.42
C PHE A 104 3.95 6.18 -22.72
N GLU A 105 3.97 6.19 -21.39
CA GLU A 105 4.94 6.96 -20.60
C GLU A 105 6.39 6.55 -20.89
N VAL A 106 6.65 5.25 -21.08
CA VAL A 106 7.98 4.75 -21.50
C VAL A 106 8.39 5.28 -22.87
N ARG A 107 7.47 5.37 -23.84
CA ARG A 107 7.78 5.96 -25.15
C ARG A 107 8.12 7.44 -25.01
N MET A 108 7.34 8.17 -24.21
CA MET A 108 7.40 9.62 -24.10
C MET A 108 8.50 10.16 -23.18
N THR A 109 8.96 9.37 -22.21
CA THR A 109 9.98 9.84 -21.26
C THR A 109 11.30 10.19 -21.94
N SER A 110 11.98 11.22 -21.45
CA SER A 110 13.32 11.59 -21.88
C SER A 110 14.41 10.74 -21.22
N PHE A 111 14.04 9.84 -20.30
CA PHE A 111 14.97 8.96 -19.59
C PHE A 111 15.85 8.15 -20.56
N GLN A 112 17.14 8.07 -20.23
CA GLN A 112 18.15 7.32 -20.97
C GLN A 112 18.96 6.49 -20.00
N TYR A 113 19.26 5.25 -20.38
CA TYR A 113 20.14 4.36 -19.63
C TYR A 113 20.85 3.45 -20.63
N ASP A 114 22.12 3.14 -20.40
CA ASP A 114 22.89 2.31 -21.33
C ASP A 114 22.28 0.91 -21.48
N GLY A 115 22.04 0.47 -22.72
CA GLY A 115 21.34 -0.78 -23.00
C GLY A 115 19.81 -0.73 -22.86
N LEU A 116 19.20 0.44 -22.65
CA LEU A 116 17.73 0.59 -22.68
C LEU A 116 17.22 0.71 -24.12
N ASP A 117 16.34 -0.21 -24.52
CA ASP A 117 15.49 -0.06 -25.71
C ASP A 117 14.06 0.26 -25.27
N LYS A 118 13.65 1.53 -25.43
CA LYS A 118 12.33 2.00 -24.99
C LYS A 118 11.18 1.42 -25.82
N GLU A 119 11.40 1.11 -27.09
CA GLU A 119 10.34 0.53 -27.93
C GLU A 119 10.11 -0.94 -27.58
N VAL A 120 11.18 -1.69 -27.32
CA VAL A 120 11.07 -3.08 -26.84
C VAL A 120 10.39 -3.13 -25.47
N LEU A 121 10.78 -2.24 -24.54
CA LEU A 121 10.13 -2.16 -23.24
C LEU A 121 8.64 -1.79 -23.37
N ALA A 122 8.31 -0.77 -24.15
CA ALA A 122 6.93 -0.36 -24.36
C ALA A 122 6.08 -1.50 -24.96
N GLN A 123 6.59 -2.23 -25.95
CA GLN A 123 5.90 -3.40 -26.51
C GLN A 123 5.69 -4.52 -25.49
N LYS A 124 6.69 -4.77 -24.63
CA LYS A 124 6.59 -5.74 -23.53
C LYS A 124 5.47 -5.36 -22.57
N LEU A 125 5.38 -4.08 -22.21
CA LEU A 125 4.34 -3.56 -21.31
C LEU A 125 2.95 -3.55 -21.97
N ASP A 126 2.85 -3.17 -23.26
CA ASP A 126 1.59 -3.19 -24.02
C ASP A 126 1.00 -4.60 -24.14
N ALA A 127 1.84 -5.62 -24.25
CA ALA A 127 1.42 -7.02 -24.35
C ALA A 127 1.07 -7.65 -23.00
N ALA A 128 1.43 -7.01 -21.89
CA ALA A 128 1.26 -7.55 -20.55
C ALA A 128 -0.19 -7.44 -20.07
N SER A 129 -0.61 -8.35 -19.20
CA SER A 129 -1.90 -8.19 -18.55
C SER A 129 -1.83 -7.05 -17.52
N PHE A 130 -2.98 -6.46 -17.19
CA PHE A 130 -3.03 -5.43 -16.15
C PHE A 130 -2.52 -5.97 -14.80
N ALA A 131 -2.72 -7.26 -14.50
CA ALA A 131 -2.18 -7.87 -13.29
C ALA A 131 -0.65 -7.90 -13.30
N ASP A 132 -0.03 -8.19 -14.45
CA ASP A 132 1.43 -8.17 -14.59
C ASP A 132 1.99 -6.76 -14.41
N LEU A 133 1.32 -5.75 -14.97
CA LEU A 133 1.71 -4.34 -14.81
C LEU A 133 1.64 -3.90 -13.34
N VAL A 134 0.57 -4.27 -12.62
CA VAL A 134 0.46 -4.00 -11.18
C VAL A 134 1.63 -4.63 -10.42
N VAL A 135 1.95 -5.90 -10.69
CA VAL A 135 3.05 -6.56 -9.99
C VAL A 135 4.41 -5.95 -10.32
N VAL A 136 4.63 -5.48 -11.55
CA VAL A 136 5.85 -4.76 -11.92
C VAL A 136 6.01 -3.50 -11.06
N VAL A 137 4.98 -2.65 -10.98
CA VAL A 137 5.01 -1.41 -10.19
C VAL A 137 5.28 -1.69 -8.71
N GLU A 138 4.59 -2.69 -8.17
CA GLU A 138 4.67 -3.04 -6.75
C GLU A 138 6.01 -3.69 -6.39
N SER A 139 6.61 -4.45 -7.32
CA SER A 139 7.97 -5.00 -7.16
C SER A 139 9.05 -3.91 -7.11
N LEU A 140 8.76 -2.72 -7.64
CA LEU A 140 9.63 -1.55 -7.58
C LEU A 140 9.36 -0.67 -6.34
N GLY A 141 8.34 -1.00 -5.54
CA GLY A 141 8.01 -0.33 -4.28
C GLY A 141 7.03 0.84 -4.38
N PHE A 142 6.20 0.87 -5.42
CA PHE A 142 5.19 1.90 -5.69
C PHE A 142 3.76 1.37 -5.61
#